data_AF-A0A6P4FBS9-F1
#
_entry.id   AF-A0A6P4FBS9-F1
#
_cell.length_a   1.000
_cell.length_b   1.000
_cell.length_c   1.000
_cell.angle_alpha   90.00
_cell.angle_beta   90.00
_cell.angle_gamma   90.00
#
_symmetry.space_group_name_H-M   'P 1'
#
loop_
_entity.id
_entity.type
_entity.pdbx_description
1 polymer ?
#
loop_
_entity_poly.entity_id
_entity_poly.type
_entity_poly.pdbx_seq_one_letter_code
_entity_poly.pdbx_strand_id
1 'polypeptide(L)'
;MRSAECGKNVASSSEIRGLTPYVDEHGVLRTYGRVDAALCMPYSARRPMKHQNVDATIAQIRTRFWVTKMRRVMKEVISSCNECKLQRTRPMPPIMGPLPEDRLEAGGWPFKYTGLDYFGPLLVTVSRHREKRWVALFTCLTTRAIHLELAHDLSTDSCIIAIRNFVCRRGPP
;
A
#
# COMPACT_ATOMS: atom_id res chain seq x y z
N MET A 1 14.79 -14.58 25.68
CA MET A 1 15.13 -15.36 24.48
C MET A 1 15.97 -16.56 24.91
N ARG A 2 15.37 -17.76 25.01
CA ARG A 2 16.14 -19.00 25.22
C ARG A 2 16.80 -19.35 23.88
N SER A 3 18.12 -19.49 23.89
CA SER A 3 18.94 -19.75 22.71
C SER A 3 18.47 -21.04 22.03
N ALA A 4 17.92 -20.91 20.81
CA ALA A 4 17.67 -22.06 19.97
C ALA A 4 19.03 -22.54 19.43
N GLU A 5 19.36 -23.80 19.71
CA GLU A 5 20.57 -24.45 19.21
C GLU A 5 20.43 -24.70 17.69
N CYS A 6 21.57 -24.67 17.00
CA CYS A 6 21.68 -24.90 15.56
C CYS A 6 20.88 -26.15 15.13
N GLY A 7 19.97 -25.99 14.17
CA GLY A 7 19.15 -27.10 13.63
C GLY A 7 17.86 -27.41 14.40
N LYS A 8 17.54 -26.72 15.51
CA LYS A 8 16.26 -26.90 16.21
C LYS A 8 15.22 -25.87 15.75
N ASN A 9 13.99 -26.33 15.53
CA ASN A 9 12.83 -25.47 15.28
C ASN A 9 12.52 -24.61 16.52
N VAL A 10 12.02 -23.40 16.32
CA VAL A 10 11.63 -22.51 17.42
C VAL A 10 10.52 -23.16 18.27
N ALA A 11 10.51 -22.84 19.57
CA ALA A 11 9.57 -23.36 20.55
C ALA A 11 8.12 -23.35 20.04
N SER A 12 7.38 -24.41 20.40
CA SER A 12 6.02 -24.68 19.93
C SER A 12 5.02 -23.53 20.20
N SER A 13 5.27 -22.74 21.24
CA SER A 13 4.46 -21.61 21.72
C SER A 13 4.80 -20.26 21.09
N SER A 14 5.78 -20.19 20.19
CA SER A 14 6.21 -18.93 19.59
C SER A 14 5.28 -18.48 18.47
N GLU A 15 4.92 -17.19 18.46
CA GLU A 15 4.09 -16.57 17.41
C GLU A 15 4.68 -16.73 16.00
N ILE A 16 6.01 -16.84 15.92
CA ILE A 16 6.75 -16.94 14.66
C ILE A 16 6.85 -18.38 14.12
N ARG A 17 6.35 -19.40 14.84
CA ARG A 17 6.43 -20.80 14.41
C ARG A 17 5.75 -21.07 13.07
N GLY A 18 4.67 -20.35 12.76
CA GLY A 18 3.95 -20.46 11.48
C GLY A 18 4.81 -20.10 10.25
N LEU A 19 5.95 -19.43 10.46
CA LEU A 19 6.89 -19.06 9.41
C LEU A 19 7.99 -20.13 9.18
N THR A 20 7.87 -21.30 9.81
CA THR A 20 8.90 -22.37 9.82
C THR A 20 10.34 -21.85 10.07
N PRO A 21 10.58 -21.15 11.19
CA PRO A 21 11.89 -20.63 11.52
C PRO A 21 12.83 -21.71 12.10
N TYR A 22 14.09 -21.71 11.66
CA TYR A 22 15.19 -22.56 12.12
C TYR A 22 16.44 -21.71 12.39
N VAL A 23 17.33 -22.15 13.28
CA VAL A 23 18.63 -21.50 13.50
C VAL A 23 19.69 -22.15 12.61
N ASP A 24 20.39 -21.34 11.81
CA ASP A 24 21.47 -21.83 10.95
C ASP A 24 22.76 -22.13 11.73
N GLU A 25 23.76 -22.66 11.02
CA GLU A 25 25.11 -22.99 11.54
C GLU A 25 25.85 -21.77 12.11
N HIS A 26 25.39 -20.56 11.81
CA HIS A 26 25.95 -19.29 12.28
C HIS A 26 25.14 -18.66 13.42
N GLY A 27 24.16 -19.38 13.99
CA GLY A 27 23.33 -18.88 15.09
C GLY A 27 22.30 -17.84 14.66
N VAL A 28 22.03 -17.70 13.37
CA VAL A 28 21.05 -16.75 12.81
C VAL A 28 19.72 -17.47 12.60
N LEU A 29 18.65 -16.88 13.14
CA LEU A 29 17.29 -17.36 12.92
C LEU A 29 16.84 -17.05 11.48
N ARG A 30 16.46 -18.08 10.73
CA ARG A 30 16.03 -18.00 9.32
C ARG A 30 14.70 -18.71 9.14
N THR A 31 13.92 -18.29 8.15
CA THR A 31 12.72 -18.98 7.71
C THR A 31 13.03 -19.74 6.43
N TYR A 32 12.66 -21.02 6.39
CA TYR A 32 12.84 -21.85 5.20
C TYR A 32 11.73 -21.55 4.19
N GLY A 33 12.08 -21.27 2.93
CA GLY A 33 11.11 -21.00 1.86
C GLY A 33 11.38 -21.78 0.58
N ARG A 34 10.52 -21.59 -0.44
CA ARG A 34 10.68 -22.21 -1.77
C ARG A 34 12.04 -21.94 -2.41
N VAL A 35 12.64 -20.79 -2.13
CA VAL A 35 13.96 -20.40 -2.63
C VAL A 35 15.09 -21.16 -1.92
N ASP A 36 14.94 -21.50 -0.64
CA ASP A 36 15.94 -22.29 0.11
C ASP A 36 15.98 -23.77 -0.32
N ALA A 37 14.86 -24.29 -0.85
CA ALA A 37 14.77 -25.65 -1.41
C ALA A 37 15.52 -25.83 -2.75
N ALA A 38 15.90 -24.73 -3.41
CA ALA A 38 16.70 -24.77 -4.64
C ALA A 38 18.18 -25.04 -4.32
N LEU A 39 18.50 -26.27 -3.90
CA LEU A 39 19.87 -26.68 -3.52
C LEU A 39 20.88 -26.56 -4.66
N CYS A 40 20.42 -26.64 -5.91
CA CYS A 40 21.24 -26.45 -7.11
C CYS A 40 21.75 -25.01 -7.33
N MET A 41 21.21 -24.03 -6.60
CA MET A 41 21.65 -22.63 -6.67
C MET A 41 22.60 -22.31 -5.52
N PRO A 42 23.67 -21.52 -5.72
CA PRO A 42 24.53 -21.10 -4.62
C PRO A 42 23.75 -20.21 -3.63
N TYR A 43 24.16 -20.23 -2.36
CA TYR A 43 23.51 -19.47 -1.28
C TYR A 43 23.34 -17.97 -1.61
N SER A 44 24.34 -17.36 -2.25
CA SER A 44 24.31 -15.95 -2.69
C SER A 44 23.23 -15.67 -3.72
N ALA A 45 22.87 -16.65 -4.55
CA ALA A 45 21.80 -16.51 -5.54
C ALA A 45 20.42 -16.74 -4.91
N ARG A 46 20.32 -17.61 -3.90
CA ARG A 46 19.09 -17.80 -3.10
C ARG A 46 18.76 -16.60 -2.24
N ARG A 47 19.78 -15.93 -1.70
CA ARG A 47 19.64 -14.76 -0.80
C ARG A 47 20.55 -13.62 -1.24
N PRO A 48 20.21 -12.93 -2.34
CA PRO A 48 21.02 -11.83 -2.83
C PRO A 48 20.96 -10.64 -1.87
N MET A 49 22.10 -9.99 -1.66
CA MET A 49 22.20 -8.75 -0.87
C MET A 49 21.69 -7.57 -1.70
N LYS A 50 20.36 -7.35 -1.71
CA LYS A 50 19.70 -6.26 -2.44
C LYS A 50 19.22 -5.18 -1.48
N HIS A 51 20.00 -4.10 -1.35
CA HIS A 51 19.67 -2.92 -0.51
C HIS A 51 19.27 -3.28 0.93
N GLN A 52 19.89 -4.32 1.49
CA GLN A 52 19.58 -4.79 2.83
C GLN A 52 20.06 -3.78 3.88
N ASN A 53 19.64 -3.98 5.14
CA ASN A 53 20.09 -3.14 6.24
C ASN A 53 21.63 -3.06 6.37
N VAL A 54 22.09 -2.00 7.03
CA VAL A 54 23.51 -1.69 7.22
C VAL A 54 24.24 -2.87 7.87
N ASP A 55 23.66 -3.45 8.91
CA ASP A 55 24.30 -4.50 9.69
C ASP A 55 24.43 -5.82 8.91
N ALA A 56 23.43 -6.23 8.12
CA ALA A 56 23.56 -7.43 7.29
C ALA A 56 24.62 -7.27 6.20
N THR A 57 24.71 -6.08 5.60
CA THR A 57 25.72 -5.82 4.57
C THR A 57 27.13 -5.81 5.18
N ILE A 58 27.30 -5.22 6.36
CA ILE A 58 28.55 -5.24 7.13
C ILE A 58 28.94 -6.68 7.50
N ALA A 59 27.98 -7.47 8.02
CA ALA A 59 28.21 -8.86 8.37
C ALA A 59 28.68 -9.67 7.16
N GLN A 60 28.05 -9.46 5.99
CA GLN A 60 28.44 -10.14 4.76
C GLN A 60 29.84 -9.77 4.30
N ILE A 61 30.21 -8.48 4.32
CA ILE A 61 31.54 -8.09 3.87
C ILE A 61 32.61 -8.62 4.83
N ARG A 62 32.31 -8.67 6.14
CA ARG A 62 33.20 -9.25 7.17
C ARG A 62 33.48 -10.74 7.01
N THR A 63 32.67 -11.48 6.25
CA THR A 63 32.98 -12.88 5.92
C THR A 63 34.23 -13.03 5.07
N ARG A 64 34.65 -11.97 4.35
CA ARG A 64 35.79 -12.01 3.42
C ARG A 64 36.84 -10.93 3.69
N PHE A 65 36.46 -9.80 4.29
CA PHE A 65 37.34 -8.64 4.44
C PHE A 65 37.27 -8.03 5.84
N TRP A 66 38.43 -7.63 6.37
CA TRP A 66 38.52 -6.85 7.60
C TRP A 66 38.72 -5.37 7.30
N VAL A 67 37.63 -4.64 7.13
CA VAL A 67 37.65 -3.20 6.79
C VAL A 67 37.46 -2.35 8.06
N THR A 68 38.41 -1.45 8.32
CA THR A 68 38.32 -0.50 9.43
C THR A 68 37.26 0.57 9.12
N LYS A 69 36.55 1.06 10.14
CA LYS A 69 35.51 2.11 10.03
C LYS A 69 34.40 1.83 8.99
N MET A 70 34.09 0.56 8.71
CA MET A 70 33.13 0.13 7.70
C MET A 70 31.74 0.79 7.79
N ARG A 71 31.25 1.08 9.00
CA ARG A 71 29.97 1.78 9.20
C ARG A 71 29.94 3.16 8.52
N ARG A 72 31.07 3.87 8.45
CA ARG A 72 31.17 5.18 7.79
C ARG A 72 30.99 5.04 6.28
N VAL A 73 31.77 4.15 5.67
CA VAL A 73 31.72 3.87 4.22
C VAL A 73 30.32 3.40 3.81
N MET A 74 29.71 2.51 4.61
CA MET A 74 28.36 2.02 4.29
C MET A 74 27.31 3.13 4.35
N LYS A 75 27.41 4.07 5.31
CA LYS A 75 26.52 5.24 5.36
C LYS A 75 26.67 6.12 4.12
N GLU A 76 27.91 6.36 3.66
CA GLU A 76 28.18 7.11 2.44
C GLU A 76 27.57 6.42 1.20
N VAL A 77 27.83 5.12 1.02
CA VAL A 77 27.29 4.33 -0.11
C VAL A 77 25.75 4.36 -0.10
N ILE A 78 25.12 4.09 1.04
CA ILE A 78 23.66 4.12 1.16
C ILE A 78 23.12 5.53 0.89
N SER A 79 23.80 6.57 1.36
CA SER A 79 23.37 7.95 1.13
C SER A 79 23.46 8.36 -0.34
N SER A 80 24.32 7.71 -1.14
CA SER A 80 24.41 7.92 -2.58
C SER A 80 23.44 7.05 -3.39
N CYS A 81 22.95 5.95 -2.80
CA CYS A 81 22.15 4.95 -3.49
C CYS A 81 20.68 5.38 -3.69
N ASN A 82 20.24 5.52 -4.95
CA ASN A 82 18.88 5.95 -5.29
C ASN A 82 17.79 4.99 -4.81
N GLU A 83 18.00 3.67 -4.94
CA GLU A 83 17.03 2.67 -4.46
C GLU A 83 16.85 2.75 -2.94
N CYS A 84 17.95 2.86 -2.19
CA CYS A 84 17.88 3.06 -0.74
C CYS A 84 17.22 4.39 -0.36
N LYS A 85 17.40 5.46 -1.13
CA LYS A 85 16.70 6.74 -0.91
C LYS A 85 15.21 6.60 -1.12
N LEU A 86 14.81 5.98 -2.23
CA LEU A 86 13.41 5.77 -2.57
C LEU A 86 12.71 4.96 -1.47
N GLN A 87 13.30 3.83 -1.07
CA GLN A 87 12.75 2.95 -0.02
C GLN A 87 12.68 3.62 1.36
N ARG A 88 13.55 4.61 1.65
CA ARG A 88 13.55 5.34 2.92
C ARG A 88 12.66 6.57 2.92
N THR A 89 12.20 7.03 1.76
CA THR A 89 11.41 8.24 1.65
C THR A 89 10.08 8.02 2.36
N ARG A 90 9.77 8.90 3.32
CA ARG A 90 8.45 8.99 3.92
C ARG A 90 7.77 10.24 3.37
N PRO A 91 6.53 10.16 2.85
CA PRO A 91 5.82 11.35 2.41
C PRO A 91 5.64 12.27 3.61
N MET A 92 6.07 13.53 3.49
CA MET A 92 5.73 14.54 4.47
C MET A 92 4.26 14.89 4.26
N PRO A 93 3.39 14.73 5.28
CA PRO A 93 2.00 15.12 5.13
C PRO A 93 1.96 16.63 4.87
N PRO A 94 1.20 17.11 3.87
CA PRO A 94 1.05 18.53 3.65
C PRO A 94 0.35 19.19 4.85
N ILE A 95 0.66 20.46 5.11
CA ILE A 95 -0.09 21.26 6.09
C ILE A 95 -1.51 21.40 5.56
N MET A 96 -2.47 20.79 6.26
CA MET A 96 -3.89 20.87 5.88
C MET A 96 -4.47 22.18 6.39
N GLY A 97 -5.14 22.94 5.53
CA GLY A 97 -5.98 24.06 5.95
C GLY A 97 -7.19 23.60 6.75
N PRO A 98 -7.93 24.54 7.39
CA PRO A 98 -9.19 24.20 8.03
C PRO A 98 -10.16 23.57 7.03
N LEU A 99 -10.95 22.60 7.48
CA LEU A 99 -12.00 21.99 6.65
C LEU A 99 -13.08 23.05 6.37
N PRO A 100 -13.68 23.09 5.16
CA PRO A 100 -14.84 23.94 4.88
C PRO A 100 -15.97 23.67 5.87
N GLU A 101 -16.72 24.71 6.22
CA GLU A 101 -17.86 24.63 7.14
C GLU A 101 -18.92 23.62 6.68
N ASP A 102 -19.10 23.49 5.36
CA ASP A 102 -19.94 22.50 4.69
C ASP A 102 -19.63 21.04 5.07
N ARG A 103 -18.42 20.75 5.55
CA ARG A 103 -18.00 19.42 6.06
C ARG A 103 -18.13 19.26 7.58
N LEU A 104 -18.33 20.36 8.30
CA LEU A 104 -18.30 20.41 9.76
C LEU A 104 -19.69 20.52 10.39
N GLU A 105 -20.72 20.84 9.61
CA GLU A 105 -22.08 20.97 10.13
C GLU A 105 -22.61 19.63 10.66
N ALA A 106 -22.69 19.52 11.99
CA ALA A 106 -23.24 18.37 12.69
C ALA A 106 -24.76 18.50 12.85
N GLY A 107 -25.50 17.42 12.60
CA GLY A 107 -26.95 17.36 12.81
C GLY A 107 -27.82 17.82 11.62
N GLY A 108 -27.23 18.19 10.48
CA GLY A 108 -27.96 18.42 9.23
C GLY A 108 -28.51 17.13 8.61
N TRP A 109 -29.50 17.25 7.70
CA TRP A 109 -29.99 16.09 6.95
C TRP A 109 -28.93 15.59 5.94
N PRO A 110 -28.89 14.27 5.64
CA PRO A 110 -27.98 13.74 4.63
C PRO A 110 -28.18 14.45 3.29
N PHE A 111 -27.07 14.70 2.58
CA PHE A 111 -27.02 15.37 1.28
C PHE A 111 -27.28 16.89 1.24
N LYS A 112 -27.37 17.57 2.38
CA LYS A 112 -27.41 19.05 2.45
C LYS A 112 -26.26 19.70 1.67
N TYR A 113 -25.02 19.31 1.96
CA TYR A 113 -23.88 19.69 1.12
C TYR A 113 -23.42 18.46 0.35
N THR A 114 -23.49 18.53 -0.97
CA THR A 114 -23.20 17.40 -1.86
C THR A 114 -22.15 17.79 -2.89
N GLY A 115 -21.09 16.99 -2.98
CA GLY A 115 -20.15 17.04 -4.10
C GLY A 115 -20.58 16.10 -5.21
N LEU A 116 -20.49 16.55 -6.46
CA LEU A 116 -20.73 15.74 -7.65
C LEU A 116 -19.40 15.41 -8.32
N ASP A 117 -19.17 14.13 -8.58
CA ASP A 117 -18.04 13.64 -9.36
C ASP A 117 -18.52 12.59 -10.37
N TYR A 118 -17.68 12.22 -11.32
CA TYR A 118 -17.97 11.17 -12.29
C TYR A 118 -16.89 10.11 -12.25
N PHE A 119 -17.31 8.84 -12.26
CA PHE A 119 -16.39 7.74 -12.54
C PHE A 119 -16.89 6.91 -13.72
N GLY A 120 -15.94 6.45 -14.53
CA GLY A 120 -16.20 5.75 -15.78
C GLY A 120 -15.10 6.00 -16.80
N PRO A 121 -15.19 5.38 -18.00
CA PRO A 121 -16.37 4.74 -18.56
C PRO A 121 -16.53 3.27 -18.14
N LEU A 122 -17.74 2.89 -17.74
CA LEU A 122 -18.15 1.50 -17.60
C LEU A 122 -18.68 0.99 -18.94
N LEU A 123 -18.26 -0.19 -19.36
CA LEU A 123 -18.79 -0.83 -20.57
C LEU A 123 -20.03 -1.65 -20.21
N VAL A 124 -21.21 -1.11 -20.53
CA VAL A 124 -22.51 -1.74 -20.28
C VAL A 124 -23.01 -2.37 -21.57
N THR A 125 -23.58 -3.57 -21.47
CA THR A 125 -24.23 -4.22 -22.61
C THR A 125 -25.65 -3.70 -22.73
N VAL A 126 -25.95 -3.01 -23.81
CA VAL A 126 -27.28 -2.53 -24.16
C VAL A 126 -27.73 -3.35 -25.38
N SER A 127 -28.63 -4.30 -25.14
CA SER A 127 -29.06 -5.26 -26.18
C SER A 127 -27.87 -6.02 -26.78
N ARG A 128 -27.61 -5.89 -28.08
CA ARG A 128 -26.50 -6.54 -28.80
C ARG A 128 -25.24 -5.68 -28.90
N HIS A 129 -25.24 -4.48 -28.31
CA HIS A 129 -24.11 -3.54 -28.37
C HIS A 129 -23.51 -3.31 -27.00
N ARG A 130 -22.21 -3.02 -26.95
CA ARG A 130 -21.52 -2.55 -25.74
C ARG A 130 -21.32 -1.06 -25.85
N GLU A 131 -21.83 -0.33 -24.88
CA GLU A 131 -21.77 1.12 -24.84
C GLU A 131 -21.04 1.60 -23.60
N LYS A 132 -20.36 2.73 -23.72
CA LYS A 132 -19.76 3.41 -22.58
C LYS A 132 -20.85 4.14 -21.81
N ARG A 133 -20.82 4.02 -20.50
CA ARG A 133 -21.66 4.76 -19.56
C ARG A 133 -20.80 5.33 -18.46
N TRP A 134 -21.26 6.42 -17.88
CA TRP A 134 -20.63 7.03 -16.73
C TRP A 134 -21.56 6.96 -15.54
N VAL A 135 -21.01 7.08 -14.34
CA VAL A 135 -21.81 7.12 -13.11
C VAL A 135 -21.50 8.42 -12.40
N ALA A 136 -22.55 9.21 -12.17
CA ALA A 136 -22.53 10.40 -11.35
C ALA A 136 -22.51 9.98 -9.87
N LEU A 137 -21.45 10.37 -9.18
CA LEU A 137 -21.20 10.19 -7.76
C LEU A 137 -21.65 11.45 -7.02
N PHE A 138 -22.77 11.35 -6.32
CA PHE A 138 -23.20 12.37 -5.37
C PHE A 138 -22.70 11.98 -3.99
N THR A 139 -21.78 12.75 -3.43
CA THR A 139 -21.15 12.48 -2.13
C THR A 139 -21.55 13.54 -1.12
N CYS A 140 -22.16 13.13 -0.02
CA CYS A 140 -22.49 14.04 1.06
C CYS A 140 -21.21 14.47 1.80
N LEU A 141 -20.97 15.77 1.90
CA LEU A 141 -19.76 16.33 2.49
C LEU A 141 -19.69 16.14 4.01
N THR A 142 -20.84 16.11 4.69
CA THR A 142 -20.94 15.91 6.15
C THR A 142 -20.86 14.42 6.53
N THR A 143 -21.73 13.58 5.97
CA THR A 143 -21.87 12.16 6.37
C THR A 143 -21.03 11.19 5.54
N ARG A 144 -20.46 11.64 4.42
CA ARG A 144 -19.79 10.78 3.41
C ARG A 144 -20.70 9.71 2.78
N ALA A 145 -22.03 9.86 2.90
CA ALA A 145 -22.98 9.03 2.16
C ALA A 145 -22.81 9.23 0.64
N ILE A 146 -22.94 8.14 -0.13
CA ILE A 146 -22.78 8.15 -1.58
C ILE A 146 -24.11 7.78 -2.22
N HIS A 147 -24.54 8.55 -3.22
CA HIS A 147 -25.66 8.26 -4.11
C HIS A 147 -25.14 8.16 -5.54
N LEU A 148 -25.56 7.12 -6.25
CA LEU A 148 -25.09 6.80 -7.60
C LEU A 148 -26.23 6.98 -8.59
N GLU A 149 -25.98 7.74 -9.66
CA GLU A 149 -26.88 7.87 -10.80
C GLU A 149 -26.15 7.50 -12.09
N LEU A 150 -26.81 6.74 -12.96
CA LEU A 150 -26.24 6.39 -14.26
C LEU A 150 -26.38 7.58 -15.21
N ALA A 151 -25.27 8.00 -15.81
CA ALA A 151 -25.24 8.98 -16.88
C ALA A 151 -24.91 8.29 -18.20
N HIS A 152 -25.66 8.65 -19.25
CA HIS A 152 -25.43 8.11 -20.58
C HIS A 152 -24.09 8.54 -21.12
N ASP A 153 -23.82 9.86 -21.05
CA ASP A 153 -22.63 10.51 -21.57
C ASP A 153 -22.03 11.49 -20.55
N LEU A 154 -20.80 11.98 -20.81
CA LEU A 154 -20.22 13.15 -20.10
C LEU A 154 -20.80 14.49 -20.60
N SER A 155 -21.98 14.48 -21.21
CA SER A 155 -22.67 15.67 -21.70
C SER A 155 -23.38 16.42 -20.58
N THR A 156 -23.57 17.72 -20.75
CA THR A 156 -24.31 18.56 -19.80
C THR A 156 -25.75 18.09 -19.63
N ASP A 157 -26.40 17.64 -20.71
CA ASP A 157 -27.77 17.12 -20.66
C ASP A 157 -27.88 15.88 -19.78
N SER A 158 -26.95 14.92 -19.94
CA SER A 158 -26.88 13.74 -19.07
C SER A 158 -26.66 14.12 -17.61
N CYS A 159 -25.84 15.15 -17.37
CA CYS A 159 -25.59 15.67 -16.03
C CYS A 159 -26.83 16.31 -15.39
N ILE A 160 -27.57 17.14 -16.14
CA ILE A 160 -28.81 17.75 -15.67
C ILE A 160 -29.83 16.67 -15.30
N ILE A 161 -29.95 15.61 -16.10
CA ILE A 161 -30.84 14.47 -15.81
C ILE A 161 -30.41 13.77 -14.52
N ALA A 162 -29.11 13.49 -14.35
CA ALA A 162 -28.60 12.86 -13.13
C ALA A 162 -28.86 13.71 -11.88
N ILE A 163 -28.68 15.03 -11.96
CA ILE A 163 -28.98 15.97 -10.87
C ILE A 163 -30.48 15.96 -10.55
N ARG A 164 -31.35 16.00 -11.56
CA ARG A 164 -32.80 15.94 -11.36
C ARG A 164 -33.22 14.64 -10.67
N ASN A 165 -32.69 13.50 -11.11
CA ASN A 165 -32.98 12.20 -10.50
C ASN A 165 -32.53 12.17 -9.03
N PHE A 166 -31.34 12.70 -8.75
CA PHE A 166 -30.83 12.85 -7.39
C PHE A 166 -31.75 13.70 -6.52
N VAL A 167 -32.12 14.91 -6.98
CA VAL A 167 -33.00 15.82 -6.24
C VAL A 167 -34.37 15.21 -5.99
N CYS A 168 -34.94 14.51 -6.97
CA CYS A 168 -36.22 13.80 -6.82
C CYS A 168 -36.17 12.69 -5.75
N ARG A 169 -35.02 12.06 -5.53
CA ARG A 169 -34.87 10.97 -4.56
C ARG A 169 -34.39 11.43 -3.18
N ARG A 170 -33.51 12.42 -3.12
CA ARG A 170 -32.81 12.87 -1.90
C ARG A 170 -33.26 14.24 -1.40
N GLY A 171 -34.04 14.96 -2.19
CA GLY A 171 -34.36 16.36 -1.94
C GLY A 171 -33.29 17.29 -2.53
N PRO A 172 -33.59 18.60 -2.60
CA PRO A 172 -32.59 19.59 -2.98
C PRO A 172 -31.48 19.64 -1.92
N PRO A 173 -30.20 19.70 -2.34
CA PRO A 173 -29.11 20.00 -1.43
C PRO A 173 -29.29 21.39 -0.81
#